data_AF-A0A534K530-F1
#
_entry.id   AF-A0A534K530-F1
#
_cell.length_a   1.000
_cell.length_b   1.000
_cell.length_c   1.000
_cell.angle_alpha   90.00
_cell.angle_beta   90.00
_cell.angle_gamma   90.00
#
_symmetry.space_group_name_H-M   'P 1'
#
loop_
_entity.id
_entity.type
_entity.pdbx_description
1 polymer ?
#
loop_
_entity_poly.entity_id
_entity_poly.type
_entity_poly.pdbx_seq_one_letter_code
_entity_poly.pdbx_strand_id
1 'polypeptide(L)'
;MKTVRQIRPDTSGVASTVGTIMALLVFLTFMSLIVNQYVPVWMKDSEAAHMAGAFGQFGSLKGDIELQMLAAQVAQNAGRHYIPITKFSPVSLGLDGVPIFSSPTIGNLDSFPERGTFTTQFWYSIQGVPTWVNESSSGRIVLDVFNRYYIHQVIVYENGGVIRWQDDGQAMRAFPTFEVDVVNGTVQIAWTQVSLFGTGSASGTTTEGVHSKVLGVDFQEYSRVTSDMYVNTTTPYGLAWVAFFNKTLGDAFGIDSGAFKNCPSYCFSQSYLGVRTQIVSISTPYYKLYAQWKDPKQAYDVNVQIYNDPNNSKPFVMPITKLWIQHGFVNIAVADKGAEVSI
;
A
#
# COMPACT_ATOMS: atom_id res chain seq x y z
N MET A 1 33.11 -14.14 88.96
CA MET A 1 31.74 -13.80 88.51
C MET A 1 31.88 -12.78 87.38
N LYS A 2 31.73 -13.19 86.11
CA LYS A 2 31.91 -12.30 84.94
C LYS A 2 30.60 -11.54 84.71
N THR A 3 30.62 -10.22 84.84
CA THR A 3 29.50 -9.34 84.54
C THR A 3 29.25 -9.33 83.03
N VAL A 4 28.09 -9.85 82.62
CA VAL A 4 27.62 -9.80 81.24
C VAL A 4 27.29 -8.35 80.89
N ARG A 5 28.03 -7.78 79.93
CA ARG A 5 27.82 -6.41 79.43
C ARG A 5 26.56 -6.40 78.57
N GLN A 6 25.48 -5.76 79.05
CA GLN A 6 24.27 -5.57 78.25
C GLN A 6 24.57 -4.63 77.08
N ILE A 7 24.42 -5.16 75.86
CA ILE A 7 24.51 -4.40 74.61
C ILE A 7 23.29 -3.48 74.55
N ARG A 8 23.50 -2.16 74.50
CA ARG A 8 22.41 -1.19 74.30
C ARG A 8 21.80 -1.40 72.91
N PRO A 9 20.48 -1.59 72.77
CA PRO A 9 19.84 -1.63 71.46
C PRO A 9 19.89 -0.23 70.82
N ASP A 10 20.59 -0.12 69.69
CA ASP A 10 20.67 1.10 68.88
C ASP A 10 19.41 1.24 68.00
N THR A 11 18.37 1.83 68.58
CA THR A 11 17.09 2.08 67.92
C THR A 11 17.19 3.14 66.81
N SER A 12 18.19 4.02 66.87
CA SER A 12 18.48 5.00 65.81
C SER A 12 19.01 4.36 64.53
N GLY A 13 19.91 3.38 64.63
CA GLY A 13 20.41 2.62 63.48
C GLY A 13 19.31 1.81 62.79
N VAL A 14 18.41 1.20 63.59
CA VAL A 14 17.24 0.46 63.07
C VAL A 14 16.26 1.40 62.38
N ALA A 15 15.96 2.56 62.97
CA ALA A 15 15.04 3.54 62.38
C ALA A 15 15.56 4.11 61.04
N SER A 16 16.85 4.41 60.94
CA SER A 16 17.48 4.87 59.69
C SER A 16 17.41 3.80 58.60
N THR A 17 17.72 2.54 58.95
CA THR A 17 17.68 1.41 58.01
C THR A 17 16.25 1.12 57.53
N VAL A 18 15.26 1.18 58.42
CA VAL A 18 13.84 1.02 58.04
C VAL A 18 13.39 2.18 57.15
N GLY A 19 13.81 3.41 57.45
CA GLY A 19 13.53 4.58 56.63
C GLY A 19 14.09 4.47 55.20
N THR A 20 15.33 4.02 55.05
CA THR A 20 15.93 3.81 53.72
C THR A 20 15.27 2.67 52.95
N ILE A 21 14.94 1.55 53.62
CA ILE A 21 14.21 0.44 53.00
C ILE A 21 12.82 0.91 52.53
N MET A 22 12.09 1.66 53.36
CA MET A 22 10.78 2.20 52.96
C MET A 22 10.90 3.17 51.78
N ALA A 23 11.89 4.06 51.78
CA ALA A 23 12.12 4.98 50.67
C ALA A 23 12.45 4.24 49.37
N LEU A 24 13.28 3.19 49.44
CA LEU A 24 13.59 2.34 48.29
C LEU A 24 12.36 1.59 47.79
N LEU A 25 11.54 1.05 48.68
CA LEU A 25 10.30 0.36 48.29
C LEU A 25 9.35 1.32 47.57
N VAL A 26 9.13 2.51 48.12
CA VAL A 26 8.29 3.53 47.48
C VAL A 26 8.87 3.89 46.09
N PHE A 27 10.16 4.15 45.99
CA PHE A 27 10.81 4.42 44.70
C PHE A 27 10.64 3.27 43.70
N LEU A 28 10.85 2.03 44.12
CA LEU A 28 10.68 0.83 43.28
C LEU A 28 9.22 0.64 42.86
N THR A 29 8.25 0.95 43.72
CA THR A 29 6.83 0.88 43.34
C THR A 29 6.48 1.91 42.28
N PHE A 30 6.97 3.15 42.39
CA PHE A 30 6.80 4.17 41.36
C PHE A 30 7.50 3.80 40.06
N MET A 31 8.74 3.29 40.14
CA MET A 31 9.47 2.81 38.96
C MET A 31 8.72 1.66 38.27
N SER A 32 8.16 0.73 39.04
CA SER A 32 7.36 -0.38 38.53
C SER A 32 6.09 0.11 37.82
N LEU A 33 5.39 1.11 38.38
CA LEU A 33 4.24 1.72 37.72
C LEU A 33 4.64 2.40 36.40
N ILE A 34 5.76 3.12 36.36
CA ILE A 34 6.24 3.78 35.14
C ILE A 34 6.55 2.75 34.05
N VAL A 35 7.33 1.72 34.39
CA VAL A 35 7.78 0.71 33.41
C VAL A 35 6.63 -0.16 32.90
N ASN A 36 5.69 -0.52 33.77
CA ASN A 36 4.61 -1.45 33.40
C ASN A 36 3.37 -0.76 32.83
N GLN A 37 3.09 0.49 33.21
CA GLN A 37 1.88 1.18 32.80
C GLN A 37 2.14 2.32 31.82
N TYR A 38 3.14 3.16 32.07
CA TYR A 38 3.35 4.38 31.27
C TYR A 38 4.16 4.12 30.00
N VAL A 39 5.27 3.36 30.11
CA VAL A 39 6.14 3.08 28.96
C VAL A 39 5.40 2.38 27.82
N PRO A 40 4.58 1.33 28.05
CA PRO A 40 3.86 0.66 26.96
C PRO A 40 2.84 1.57 26.27
N VAL A 41 2.12 2.41 27.03
CA VAL A 41 1.14 3.35 26.46
C VAL A 41 1.84 4.40 25.61
N TRP A 42 2.92 4.98 26.11
CA TRP A 42 3.70 5.95 25.35
C TRP A 42 4.27 5.32 24.08
N MET A 43 4.86 4.13 24.17
CA MET A 43 5.39 3.43 23.00
C MET A 43 4.30 3.10 21.98
N LYS A 44 3.11 2.69 22.41
CA LYS A 44 1.98 2.44 21.51
C LYS A 44 1.60 3.68 20.72
N ASP A 45 1.53 4.84 21.37
CA ASP A 45 1.20 6.11 20.71
C ASP A 45 2.32 6.54 19.75
N SER A 46 3.58 6.33 20.12
CA SER A 46 4.74 6.58 19.26
C SER A 46 4.77 5.67 18.03
N GLU A 47 4.49 4.37 18.18
CA GLU A 47 4.40 3.42 17.06
C GLU A 47 3.23 3.78 16.12
N ALA A 48 2.07 4.14 16.66
CA ALA A 48 0.93 4.59 15.86
C ALA A 48 1.23 5.88 15.09
N ALA A 49 1.87 6.86 15.74
CA ALA A 49 2.28 8.12 15.10
C ALA A 49 3.34 7.89 14.02
N HIS A 50 4.31 7.00 14.26
CA HIS A 50 5.30 6.60 13.28
C HIS A 50 4.64 6.03 12.01
N MET A 51 3.70 5.09 12.16
CA MET A 51 3.00 4.51 11.00
C MET A 51 2.18 5.53 10.22
N ALA A 52 1.56 6.51 10.90
CA ALA A 52 0.85 7.59 10.22
C ALA A 52 1.81 8.51 9.44
N GLY A 53 2.98 8.82 10.01
CA GLY A 53 4.04 9.58 9.34
C GLY A 53 4.61 8.85 8.12
N ALA A 54 4.96 7.57 8.28
CA ALA A 54 5.45 6.70 7.21
C ALA A 54 4.45 6.58 6.07
N PHE A 55 3.15 6.52 6.39
CA PHE A 55 2.10 6.52 5.38
C PHE A 55 2.07 7.84 4.59
N GLY A 56 2.17 8.97 5.27
CA GLY A 56 2.27 10.29 4.63
C GLY A 56 3.47 10.39 3.68
N GLN A 57 4.62 9.82 4.08
CA GLN A 57 5.84 9.78 3.25
C GLN A 57 5.65 8.96 1.97
N PHE A 58 4.95 7.82 2.02
CA PHE A 58 4.58 7.06 0.82
C PHE A 58 3.60 7.83 -0.08
N GLY A 59 2.70 8.62 0.52
CA GLY A 59 1.84 9.55 -0.22
C GLY A 59 2.66 10.62 -0.96
N SER A 60 3.68 11.18 -0.33
CA SER A 60 4.60 12.12 -0.97
C SER A 60 5.40 11.47 -2.10
N LEU A 61 5.92 10.25 -1.89
CA LEU A 61 6.62 9.48 -2.93
C LEU A 61 5.73 9.25 -4.16
N LYS A 62 4.47 8.84 -3.94
CA LYS A 62 3.47 8.73 -5.01
C LYS A 62 3.32 10.06 -5.76
N GLY A 63 3.09 11.16 -5.04
CA GLY A 63 2.93 12.49 -5.65
C GLY A 63 4.16 12.94 -6.44
N ASP A 64 5.36 12.64 -5.95
CA ASP A 64 6.62 12.94 -6.64
C ASP A 64 6.75 12.16 -7.96
N ILE A 65 6.36 10.88 -7.97
CA ILE A 65 6.35 10.05 -9.18
C ILE A 65 5.31 10.58 -10.18
N GLU A 66 4.10 10.87 -9.73
CA GLU A 66 3.03 11.38 -10.60
C GLU A 66 3.37 12.74 -11.20
N LEU A 67 3.97 13.64 -10.42
CA LEU A 67 4.40 14.94 -10.92
C LEU A 67 5.51 14.80 -11.98
N GLN A 68 6.44 13.87 -11.78
CA GLN A 68 7.46 13.57 -12.79
C GLN A 68 6.88 12.93 -14.05
N MET A 69 5.90 12.02 -13.91
CA MET A 69 5.17 11.45 -15.06
C MET A 69 4.41 12.52 -15.83
N LEU A 70 3.75 13.44 -15.13
CA LEU A 70 3.09 14.59 -15.75
C LEU A 70 4.09 15.48 -16.48
N ALA A 71 5.24 15.79 -15.86
CA ALA A 71 6.29 16.57 -16.50
C ALA A 71 6.83 15.90 -17.77
N ALA A 72 7.01 14.58 -17.73
CA ALA A 72 7.40 13.78 -18.90
C ALA A 72 6.34 13.84 -20.01
N GLN A 73 5.06 13.71 -19.66
CA GLN A 73 3.95 13.82 -20.60
C GLN A 73 3.88 15.20 -21.27
N VAL A 74 4.02 16.28 -20.49
CA VAL A 74 3.98 17.66 -21.01
C VAL A 74 5.15 17.90 -21.96
N ALA A 75 6.36 17.40 -21.64
CA ALA A 75 7.51 17.49 -22.53
C ALA A 75 7.26 16.75 -23.85
N GLN A 76 6.72 15.53 -23.80
CA GLN A 76 6.37 14.75 -24.99
C GLN A 76 5.31 15.46 -25.85
N ASN A 77 4.25 15.97 -25.24
CA ASN A 77 3.19 16.70 -25.94
C ASN A 77 3.72 18.00 -26.61
N ALA A 78 4.72 18.64 -26.01
CA ALA A 78 5.39 19.82 -26.57
C ALA A 78 6.45 19.48 -27.63
N GLY A 79 6.64 18.20 -27.98
CA GLY A 79 7.69 17.74 -28.89
C GLY A 79 9.11 17.98 -28.36
N ARG A 80 9.28 18.08 -27.04
CA ARG A 80 10.57 18.33 -26.38
C ARG A 80 11.09 17.06 -25.72
N HIS A 81 12.42 16.98 -25.61
CA HIS A 81 13.07 15.94 -24.83
C HIS A 81 12.78 16.16 -23.34
N TYR A 82 12.24 15.14 -22.68
CA TYR A 82 12.14 15.10 -21.23
C TYR A 82 13.51 14.82 -20.63
N ILE A 83 13.93 15.61 -19.63
CA ILE A 83 15.18 15.39 -18.90
C ILE A 83 14.81 14.80 -17.54
N PRO A 84 15.05 13.49 -17.30
CA PRO A 84 14.76 12.84 -16.03
C PRO A 84 15.50 13.49 -14.87
N ILE A 85 14.78 13.81 -13.80
CA ILE A 85 15.34 14.30 -12.54
C ILE A 85 15.19 13.25 -11.45
N THR A 86 16.19 13.13 -10.58
CA THR A 86 16.09 12.26 -9.41
C THR A 86 15.43 13.04 -8.27
N LYS A 87 14.35 12.51 -7.71
CA LYS A 87 13.69 13.00 -6.49
C LYS A 87 14.07 12.12 -5.32
N PHE A 88 14.25 12.75 -4.15
CA PHE A 88 14.50 12.07 -2.88
C PHE A 88 13.27 12.19 -2.01
N SER A 89 12.67 11.05 -1.65
CA SER A 89 11.54 10.97 -0.74
C SER A 89 12.00 10.28 0.55
N PRO A 90 12.04 10.98 1.70
CA PRO A 90 12.47 10.38 2.96
C PRO A 90 11.41 9.43 3.50
N VAL A 91 11.83 8.25 3.96
CA VAL A 91 10.98 7.24 4.60
C VAL A 91 11.56 6.87 5.95
N SER A 92 10.82 7.10 7.04
CA SER A 92 11.20 6.65 8.38
C SER A 92 10.96 5.15 8.48
N LEU A 93 12.03 4.39 8.75
CA LEU A 93 11.95 2.93 8.79
C LEU A 93 11.31 2.43 10.09
N GLY A 94 11.68 3.05 11.20
CA GLY A 94 11.23 2.63 12.51
C GLY A 94 11.30 3.77 13.52
N LEU A 95 11.23 3.40 14.78
CA LEU A 95 11.29 4.34 15.90
C LEU A 95 12.30 3.86 16.93
N ASP A 96 13.01 4.83 17.50
CA ASP A 96 13.89 4.56 18.61
C ASP A 96 13.08 4.19 19.85
N GLY A 97 13.64 3.30 20.66
CA GLY A 97 13.10 2.93 21.95
C GLY A 97 13.42 3.99 22.99
N VAL A 98 12.84 3.84 24.17
CA VAL A 98 13.17 4.66 25.33
C VAL A 98 14.37 4.02 26.02
N PRO A 99 15.55 4.68 26.08
CA PRO A 99 16.73 4.11 26.72
C PRO A 99 16.40 3.55 28.11
N ILE A 100 16.92 2.37 28.43
CA ILE A 100 16.71 1.62 29.70
C ILE A 100 15.32 0.98 29.82
N PHE A 101 14.29 1.46 29.12
CA PHE A 101 12.90 1.04 29.35
C PHE A 101 12.27 0.28 28.17
N SER A 102 12.69 0.54 26.93
CA SER A 102 12.25 -0.21 25.77
C SER A 102 13.33 -0.25 24.69
N SER A 103 13.42 -1.37 23.97
CA SER A 103 14.25 -1.47 22.79
C SER A 103 13.55 -0.90 21.55
N PRO A 104 14.28 -0.41 20.54
CA PRO A 104 13.72 0.20 19.33
C PRO A 104 12.83 -0.72 18.49
N THR A 105 11.88 -0.15 17.77
CA THR A 105 11.08 -0.88 16.77
C THR A 105 11.70 -0.65 15.39
N ILE A 106 12.22 -1.72 14.80
CA ILE A 106 12.92 -1.72 13.52
C ILE A 106 11.89 -1.95 12.41
N GLY A 107 12.05 -1.23 11.30
CA GLY A 107 11.36 -1.56 10.06
C GLY A 107 12.31 -1.88 8.92
N ASN A 108 11.78 -2.59 7.93
CA ASN A 108 12.45 -3.01 6.72
C ASN A 108 11.76 -2.37 5.52
N LEU A 109 12.52 -1.66 4.69
CA LEU A 109 12.07 -1.06 3.46
C LEU A 109 12.72 -1.79 2.29
N ASP A 110 11.92 -2.40 1.44
CA ASP A 110 12.38 -3.23 0.32
C ASP A 110 11.73 -2.81 -1.00
N SER A 111 12.51 -2.76 -2.08
CA SER A 111 12.02 -2.62 -3.45
C SER A 111 12.03 -3.96 -4.19
N PHE A 112 10.89 -4.31 -4.79
CA PHE A 112 10.70 -5.53 -5.57
C PHE A 112 10.20 -5.21 -6.99
N PRO A 113 11.08 -5.03 -7.98
CA PRO A 113 10.70 -4.63 -9.34
C PRO A 113 9.90 -5.71 -10.10
N GLU A 114 10.10 -6.98 -9.78
CA GLU A 114 9.45 -8.12 -10.46
C GLU A 114 8.15 -8.60 -9.76
N ARG A 115 7.72 -7.93 -8.69
CA ARG A 115 6.51 -8.30 -7.92
C ARG A 115 5.39 -7.31 -8.19
N GLY A 116 4.15 -7.72 -7.92
CA GLY A 116 2.98 -6.85 -8.10
C GLY A 116 2.68 -6.57 -9.58
N THR A 117 2.77 -7.60 -10.42
CA THR A 117 2.56 -7.47 -11.86
C THR A 117 1.11 -7.12 -12.16
N PHE A 118 0.89 -6.11 -13.00
CA PHE A 118 -0.39 -5.77 -13.60
C PHE A 118 -0.32 -6.01 -15.11
N THR A 119 -1.36 -6.60 -15.69
CA THR A 119 -1.51 -6.71 -17.13
C THR A 119 -2.86 -6.17 -17.56
N THR A 120 -2.85 -5.31 -18.57
CA THR A 120 -4.05 -4.70 -19.17
C THR A 120 -4.19 -5.23 -20.59
N GLN A 121 -5.31 -5.88 -20.89
CA GLN A 121 -5.51 -6.61 -22.14
C GLN A 121 -6.87 -6.29 -22.77
N PHE A 122 -6.86 -6.00 -24.06
CA PHE A 122 -8.07 -5.78 -24.87
C PHE A 122 -7.73 -5.84 -26.37
N TRP A 123 -8.77 -5.85 -27.20
CA TRP A 123 -8.69 -5.72 -28.64
C TRP A 123 -9.27 -4.39 -29.08
N TYR A 124 -8.63 -3.77 -30.07
CA TYR A 124 -9.15 -2.57 -30.74
C TYR A 124 -8.97 -2.70 -32.26
N SER A 125 -9.66 -1.86 -33.03
CA SER A 125 -9.63 -1.93 -34.49
C SER A 125 -8.84 -0.78 -35.12
N ILE A 126 -7.74 -1.12 -35.79
CA ILE A 126 -6.98 -0.19 -36.65
C ILE A 126 -7.44 -0.39 -38.08
N GLN A 127 -8.18 0.58 -38.63
CA GLN A 127 -8.65 0.54 -40.03
C GLN A 127 -9.38 -0.77 -40.39
N GLY A 128 -10.10 -1.38 -39.43
CA GLY A 128 -10.82 -2.64 -39.63
C GLY A 128 -10.02 -3.91 -39.28
N VAL A 129 -8.73 -3.80 -38.94
CA VAL A 129 -7.91 -4.92 -38.48
C VAL A 129 -7.96 -5.00 -36.94
N PRO A 130 -8.37 -6.13 -36.36
CA PRO A 130 -8.28 -6.35 -34.91
C PRO A 130 -6.82 -6.41 -34.47
N THR A 131 -6.45 -5.58 -33.50
CA THR A 131 -5.12 -5.53 -32.92
C THR A 131 -5.22 -5.79 -31.42
N TRP A 132 -4.39 -6.71 -30.94
CA TRP A 132 -4.31 -7.07 -29.53
C TRP A 132 -3.37 -6.11 -28.80
N VAL A 133 -3.81 -5.61 -27.66
CA VAL A 133 -3.00 -4.82 -26.73
C VAL A 133 -2.78 -5.63 -25.46
N ASN A 134 -1.55 -5.63 -24.97
CA ASN A 134 -1.15 -6.31 -23.76
C ASN A 134 -0.07 -5.50 -23.06
N GLU A 135 -0.50 -4.53 -22.25
CA GLU A 135 0.39 -3.65 -21.49
C GLU A 135 0.64 -4.22 -20.10
N SER A 136 1.90 -4.30 -19.70
CA SER A 136 2.29 -4.88 -18.42
C SER A 136 3.14 -3.93 -17.59
N SER A 137 2.78 -3.77 -16.32
CA SER A 137 3.62 -3.11 -15.32
C SER A 137 3.95 -4.04 -14.17
N SER A 138 5.03 -3.73 -13.45
CA SER A 138 5.43 -4.44 -12.24
C SER A 138 6.23 -3.53 -11.34
N GLY A 139 6.35 -3.91 -10.08
CA GLY A 139 7.10 -3.18 -9.09
C GLY A 139 6.27 -2.86 -7.88
N ARG A 140 6.86 -3.10 -6.71
CA ARG A 140 6.32 -2.64 -5.43
C ARG A 140 7.45 -2.21 -4.50
N ILE A 141 7.13 -1.26 -3.62
CA ILE A 141 7.99 -0.88 -2.49
C ILE A 141 7.22 -1.22 -1.23
N VAL A 142 7.86 -1.91 -0.29
CA VAL A 142 7.24 -2.43 0.93
C VAL A 142 8.01 -1.90 2.12
N LEU A 143 7.32 -1.20 3.02
CA LEU A 143 7.80 -0.90 4.36
C LEU A 143 7.08 -1.81 5.36
N ASP A 144 7.83 -2.71 5.97
CA ASP A 144 7.37 -3.65 6.99
C ASP A 144 7.90 -3.23 8.37
N VAL A 145 7.00 -2.84 9.28
CA VAL A 145 7.36 -2.33 10.61
C VAL A 145 6.78 -3.23 11.69
N PHE A 146 7.64 -3.98 12.38
CA PHE A 146 7.24 -4.94 13.41
C PHE A 146 6.95 -4.25 14.76
N ASN A 147 5.84 -3.52 14.81
CA ASN A 147 5.34 -2.87 16.03
C ASN A 147 5.11 -3.87 17.15
N ARG A 148 5.46 -3.48 18.39
CA ARG A 148 5.37 -4.35 19.57
C ARG A 148 4.23 -3.98 20.50
N TYR A 149 3.92 -2.70 20.57
CA TYR A 149 2.90 -2.12 21.45
C TYR A 149 1.67 -1.67 20.66
N TYR A 150 1.84 -1.39 19.37
CA TYR A 150 0.83 -1.13 18.37
C TYR A 150 0.69 -2.31 17.39
N ILE A 151 -0.37 -2.31 16.60
CA ILE A 151 -0.62 -3.36 15.61
C ILE A 151 0.48 -3.39 14.55
N HIS A 152 0.84 -4.59 14.10
CA HIS A 152 1.74 -4.77 12.97
C HIS A 152 1.10 -4.17 11.72
N GLN A 153 1.85 -3.31 11.04
CA GLN A 153 1.40 -2.69 9.79
C GLN A 153 2.49 -2.76 8.74
N VAL A 154 2.05 -2.98 7.51
CA VAL A 154 2.89 -2.95 6.31
C VAL A 154 2.32 -1.89 5.37
N ILE A 155 3.16 -0.98 4.90
CA ILE A 155 2.81 0.06 3.94
C ILE A 155 3.41 -0.31 2.61
N VAL A 156 2.60 -0.28 1.55
CA VAL A 156 3.03 -0.73 0.23
C VAL A 156 2.68 0.31 -0.82
N TYR A 157 3.65 0.67 -1.65
CA TYR A 157 3.40 1.33 -2.92
C TYR A 157 3.41 0.27 -4.02
N GLU A 158 2.32 0.17 -4.79
CA GLU A 158 2.16 -0.81 -5.88
C GLU A 158 1.33 -0.18 -7.01
N ASN A 159 1.85 -0.17 -8.23
CA ASN A 159 1.20 0.33 -9.45
C ASN A 159 0.46 1.67 -9.26
N GLY A 160 1.10 2.64 -8.59
CA GLY A 160 0.53 3.96 -8.31
C GLY A 160 -0.41 4.04 -7.10
N GLY A 161 -0.79 2.93 -6.48
CA GLY A 161 -1.58 2.91 -5.24
C GLY A 161 -0.69 2.83 -4.00
N VAL A 162 -1.14 3.42 -2.88
CA VAL A 162 -0.55 3.21 -1.55
C VAL A 162 -1.53 2.43 -0.68
N ILE A 163 -1.10 1.27 -0.22
CA ILE A 163 -1.89 0.28 0.51
C ILE A 163 -1.34 0.17 1.93
N ARG A 164 -2.26 0.08 2.89
CA ARG A 164 -1.97 -0.33 4.26
C ARG A 164 -2.49 -1.73 4.48
N TRP A 165 -1.61 -2.61 4.91
CA TRP A 165 -1.91 -3.96 5.35
C TRP A 165 -1.71 -4.05 6.87
N GLN A 166 -2.61 -4.75 7.54
CA GLN A 166 -2.56 -5.02 8.98
C GLN A 166 -3.33 -6.32 9.27
N ASP A 167 -3.22 -6.87 10.47
CA ASP A 167 -3.85 -8.15 10.82
C ASP A 167 -5.38 -8.16 10.65
N ASP A 168 -6.03 -6.99 10.79
CA ASP A 168 -7.49 -6.86 10.64
C ASP A 168 -7.96 -6.72 9.17
N GLY A 169 -7.05 -6.51 8.22
CA GLY A 169 -7.42 -6.28 6.83
C GLY A 169 -6.45 -5.43 6.01
N GLN A 170 -6.88 -5.14 4.79
CA GLN A 170 -6.09 -4.40 3.79
C GLN A 170 -6.94 -3.26 3.25
N ALA A 171 -6.37 -2.06 3.17
CA ALA A 171 -7.06 -0.90 2.62
C ALA A 171 -6.11 -0.06 1.78
N MET A 172 -6.57 0.28 0.57
CA MET A 172 -5.92 1.31 -0.22
C MET A 172 -6.29 2.67 0.34
N ARG A 173 -5.28 3.52 0.53
CA ARG A 173 -5.42 4.82 1.20
C ARG A 173 -5.05 5.98 0.28
N ALA A 174 -4.17 5.75 -0.69
CA ALA A 174 -4.01 6.61 -1.86
C ALA A 174 -4.30 5.78 -3.10
N PHE A 175 -5.27 6.21 -3.90
CA PHE A 175 -5.70 5.48 -5.08
C PHE A 175 -4.76 5.71 -6.27
N PRO A 176 -4.52 4.70 -7.12
CA PRO A 176 -3.89 4.90 -8.41
C PRO A 176 -4.85 5.68 -9.33
N THR A 177 -4.31 6.24 -10.40
CA THR A 177 -5.12 6.89 -11.44
C THR A 177 -5.84 5.83 -12.27
N PHE A 178 -7.10 5.57 -11.91
CA PHE A 178 -8.05 4.79 -12.68
C PHE A 178 -9.37 5.55 -12.65
N GLU A 179 -9.84 5.95 -13.82
CA GLU A 179 -11.06 6.73 -13.97
C GLU A 179 -11.92 6.08 -15.03
N VAL A 180 -13.21 6.02 -14.74
CA VAL A 180 -14.23 5.47 -15.64
C VAL A 180 -15.37 6.46 -15.67
N ASP A 181 -15.60 7.03 -16.84
CA ASP A 181 -16.65 8.01 -17.06
C ASP A 181 -17.71 7.44 -17.99
N VAL A 182 -18.98 7.59 -17.56
CA VAL A 182 -20.13 7.23 -18.38
C VAL A 182 -20.72 8.50 -18.96
N VAL A 183 -20.50 8.73 -20.25
CA VAL A 183 -20.96 9.92 -20.98
C VAL A 183 -21.92 9.49 -22.09
N ASN A 184 -23.15 10.00 -22.03
CA ASN A 184 -24.20 9.74 -23.05
C ASN A 184 -24.41 8.24 -23.35
N GLY A 185 -24.33 7.38 -22.32
CA GLY A 185 -24.50 5.93 -22.47
C GLY A 185 -23.29 5.20 -23.08
N THR A 186 -22.13 5.86 -23.14
CA THR A 186 -20.86 5.29 -23.59
C THR A 186 -19.83 5.39 -22.47
N VAL A 187 -18.85 4.49 -22.46
CA VAL A 187 -17.80 4.43 -21.43
C VAL A 187 -16.50 4.99 -21.99
N GLN A 188 -15.84 5.82 -21.18
CA GLN A 188 -14.47 6.27 -21.37
C GLN A 188 -13.65 5.85 -20.17
N ILE A 189 -12.44 5.33 -20.40
CA ILE A 189 -11.60 4.79 -19.34
C ILE A 189 -10.22 5.43 -19.44
N ALA A 190 -9.70 5.94 -18.34
CA ALA A 190 -8.32 6.35 -18.19
C ALA A 190 -7.62 5.47 -17.14
N TRP A 191 -6.50 4.88 -17.51
CA TRP A 191 -5.74 3.98 -16.64
C TRP A 191 -4.26 4.29 -16.70
N THR A 192 -3.66 4.54 -15.53
CA THR A 192 -2.22 4.71 -15.40
C THR A 192 -1.60 3.47 -14.79
N GLN A 193 -0.60 2.94 -15.47
CA GLN A 193 0.26 1.86 -15.00
C GLN A 193 1.64 2.44 -14.67
N VAL A 194 2.24 1.96 -13.59
CA VAL A 194 3.57 2.39 -13.14
C VAL A 194 4.46 1.17 -13.00
N SER A 195 5.53 1.12 -13.80
CA SER A 195 6.60 0.15 -13.64
C SER A 195 7.72 0.72 -12.79
N LEU A 196 8.11 0.00 -11.76
CA LEU A 196 9.30 0.30 -10.97
C LEU A 196 10.44 -0.60 -11.40
N PHE A 197 11.57 0.04 -11.70
CA PHE A 197 12.86 -0.58 -11.96
C PHE A 197 13.79 -0.29 -10.79
N GLY A 198 14.79 -1.12 -10.58
CA GLY A 198 15.75 -0.94 -9.49
C GLY A 198 15.36 -1.65 -8.20
N THR A 199 16.40 -2.06 -7.49
CA THR A 199 16.33 -2.84 -6.25
C THR A 199 16.99 -2.07 -5.12
N GLY A 200 16.73 -2.50 -3.90
CA GLY A 200 17.36 -1.94 -2.73
C GLY A 200 16.60 -2.35 -1.49
N SER A 201 17.31 -2.41 -0.37
CA SER A 201 16.74 -2.73 0.92
C SER A 201 17.41 -1.90 2.00
N ALA A 202 16.63 -1.55 3.00
CA ALA A 202 17.09 -0.78 4.14
C ALA A 202 16.40 -1.27 5.40
N SER A 203 17.16 -1.42 6.48
CA SER A 203 16.63 -1.86 7.76
C SER A 203 17.18 -1.00 8.87
N GLY A 204 16.32 -0.55 9.78
CA GLY A 204 16.75 0.26 10.91
C GLY A 204 15.62 1.01 11.59
N THR A 205 16.04 1.99 12.38
CA THR A 205 15.17 2.95 13.08
C THR A 205 15.29 4.36 12.51
N THR A 206 16.27 4.57 11.61
CA THR A 206 16.55 5.85 10.97
C THR A 206 15.62 6.11 9.79
N THR A 207 15.69 7.33 9.28
CA THR A 207 15.06 7.70 8.01
C THR A 207 16.02 7.40 6.87
N GLU A 208 15.55 6.66 5.88
CA GLU A 208 16.28 6.35 4.66
C GLU A 208 15.63 7.01 3.44
N GLY A 209 16.42 7.19 2.39
CA GLY A 209 15.96 7.79 1.14
C GLY A 209 15.38 6.76 0.18
N VAL A 210 14.22 7.06 -0.40
CA VAL A 210 13.79 6.47 -1.66
C VAL A 210 14.05 7.48 -2.76
N HIS A 211 15.00 7.15 -3.64
CA HIS A 211 15.26 7.93 -4.82
C HIS A 211 14.37 7.45 -5.96
N SER A 212 13.59 8.35 -6.56
CA SER A 212 12.75 8.06 -7.73
C SER A 212 13.17 8.90 -8.92
N LYS A 213 13.25 8.27 -10.08
CA LYS A 213 13.58 8.92 -11.36
C LYS A 213 12.69 8.35 -12.44
N VAL A 214 11.69 9.11 -12.89
CA VAL A 214 10.89 8.73 -14.06
C VAL A 214 11.78 8.84 -15.29
N LEU A 215 11.95 7.74 -16.02
CA LEU A 215 12.74 7.67 -17.25
C LEU A 215 11.94 8.13 -18.47
N GLY A 216 10.65 7.85 -18.46
CA GLY A 216 9.73 8.21 -19.53
C GLY A 216 8.30 7.78 -19.20
N VAL A 217 7.39 8.22 -20.06
CA VAL A 217 6.01 7.77 -20.08
C VAL A 217 5.67 7.31 -21.49
N ASP A 218 4.79 6.32 -21.62
CA ASP A 218 4.12 6.00 -22.86
C ASP A 218 2.64 6.30 -22.68
N PHE A 219 2.05 7.06 -23.59
CA PHE A 219 0.65 7.43 -23.55
C PHE A 219 -0.01 7.06 -24.85
N GLN A 220 -1.03 6.21 -24.76
CA GLN A 220 -1.75 5.68 -25.90
C GLN A 220 -3.25 5.92 -25.73
N GLU A 221 -3.85 6.53 -26.75
CA GLU A 221 -5.31 6.62 -26.89
C GLU A 221 -5.79 5.55 -27.86
N TYR A 222 -6.60 4.63 -27.35
CA TYR A 222 -7.25 3.61 -28.14
C TYR A 222 -8.70 4.01 -28.42
N SER A 223 -8.99 4.20 -29.69
CA SER A 223 -10.35 4.35 -30.19
C SER A 223 -10.84 3.04 -30.82
N ARG A 224 -12.14 2.79 -30.80
CA ARG A 224 -12.78 1.58 -31.40
C ARG A 224 -12.34 0.28 -30.73
N VAL A 225 -12.47 0.23 -29.41
CA VAL A 225 -12.28 -1.00 -28.62
C VAL A 225 -13.34 -2.02 -29.02
N THR A 226 -12.94 -3.25 -29.35
CA THR A 226 -13.83 -4.30 -29.89
C THR A 226 -14.09 -5.44 -28.92
N SER A 227 -13.29 -5.57 -27.86
CA SER A 227 -13.48 -6.57 -26.80
C SER A 227 -13.71 -5.94 -25.44
N ASP A 228 -14.05 -6.76 -24.46
CA ASP A 228 -13.93 -6.42 -23.05
C ASP A 228 -12.50 -6.00 -22.71
N MET A 229 -12.36 -5.17 -21.68
CA MET A 229 -11.07 -4.80 -21.10
C MET A 229 -10.80 -5.66 -19.87
N TYR A 230 -9.61 -6.25 -19.81
CA TYR A 230 -9.15 -7.04 -18.69
C TYR A 230 -7.99 -6.35 -17.98
N VAL A 231 -8.07 -6.22 -16.66
CA VAL A 231 -6.94 -5.84 -15.80
C VAL A 231 -6.69 -6.99 -14.84
N ASN A 232 -5.54 -7.65 -14.98
CA ASN A 232 -5.14 -8.76 -14.15
C ASN A 232 -3.97 -8.35 -13.25
N THR A 233 -3.96 -8.81 -12.00
CA THR A 233 -2.80 -8.64 -11.13
C THR A 233 -2.59 -9.84 -10.22
N THR A 234 -1.34 -10.07 -9.83
CA THR A 234 -0.98 -11.07 -8.81
C THR A 234 -0.28 -10.38 -7.66
N THR A 235 -0.98 -10.25 -6.53
CA THR A 235 -0.49 -9.48 -5.37
C THR A 235 -1.02 -10.02 -4.04
N PRO A 236 -0.24 -10.01 -2.95
CA PRO A 236 -0.75 -10.29 -1.60
C PRO A 236 -1.84 -9.33 -1.14
N TYR A 237 -1.97 -8.17 -1.78
CA TYR A 237 -2.85 -7.08 -1.40
C TYR A 237 -4.17 -7.04 -2.20
N GLY A 238 -4.56 -8.18 -2.79
CA GLY A 238 -5.68 -8.24 -3.74
C GLY A 238 -7.04 -7.80 -3.19
N LEU A 239 -7.28 -7.92 -1.89
CA LEU A 239 -8.54 -7.44 -1.29
C LEU A 239 -8.65 -5.91 -1.34
N ALA A 240 -7.53 -5.20 -1.12
CA ALA A 240 -7.50 -3.75 -1.25
C ALA A 240 -7.78 -3.30 -2.70
N TRP A 241 -7.24 -4.04 -3.68
CA TRP A 241 -7.48 -3.80 -5.11
C TRP A 241 -8.93 -4.07 -5.51
N VAL A 242 -9.53 -5.17 -5.06
CA VAL A 242 -10.96 -5.45 -5.33
C VAL A 242 -11.85 -4.38 -4.72
N ALA A 243 -11.57 -3.95 -3.48
CA ALA A 243 -12.33 -2.88 -2.85
C ALA A 243 -12.21 -1.56 -3.63
N PHE A 244 -11.01 -1.23 -4.11
CA PHE A 244 -10.76 -0.07 -4.97
C PHE A 244 -11.56 -0.14 -6.27
N PHE A 245 -11.37 -1.20 -7.08
CA PHE A 245 -12.05 -1.32 -8.37
C PHE A 245 -13.57 -1.37 -8.22
N ASN A 246 -14.09 -2.06 -7.19
CA ASN A 246 -15.52 -2.10 -6.94
C ASN A 246 -16.07 -0.72 -6.60
N LYS A 247 -15.34 0.06 -5.80
CA LYS A 247 -15.74 1.43 -5.48
C LYS A 247 -15.73 2.31 -6.72
N THR A 248 -14.62 2.36 -7.46
CA THR A 248 -14.49 3.23 -8.64
C THR A 248 -15.49 2.88 -9.74
N LEU A 249 -15.65 1.59 -10.06
CA LEU A 249 -16.61 1.14 -11.06
C LEU A 249 -18.06 1.29 -10.56
N GLY A 250 -18.32 1.02 -9.28
CA GLY A 250 -19.63 1.23 -8.68
C GLY A 250 -20.06 2.69 -8.74
N ASP A 251 -19.15 3.61 -8.38
CA ASP A 251 -19.39 5.06 -8.45
C ASP A 251 -19.64 5.51 -9.92
N ALA A 252 -18.86 4.99 -10.88
CA ALA A 252 -19.01 5.31 -12.30
C ALA A 252 -20.34 4.82 -12.92
N PHE A 253 -20.77 3.60 -12.58
CA PHE A 253 -21.99 2.99 -13.11
C PHE A 253 -23.23 3.23 -12.24
N GLY A 254 -23.12 4.00 -11.15
CA GLY A 254 -24.22 4.29 -10.23
C GLY A 254 -24.73 3.06 -9.47
N ILE A 255 -23.85 2.10 -9.16
CA ILE A 255 -24.17 0.87 -8.43
C ILE A 255 -23.90 1.09 -6.94
N ASP A 256 -24.95 0.96 -6.13
CA ASP A 256 -24.83 1.04 -4.68
C ASP A 256 -24.75 -0.35 -4.01
N SER A 257 -24.48 -0.35 -2.69
CA SER A 257 -24.47 -1.58 -1.89
C SER A 257 -25.83 -2.31 -1.84
N GLY A 258 -26.92 -1.61 -2.15
CA GLY A 258 -28.27 -2.17 -2.22
C GLY A 258 -28.53 -3.00 -3.48
N ALA A 259 -27.73 -2.81 -4.54
CA ALA A 259 -27.88 -3.49 -5.82
C ALA A 259 -27.60 -5.00 -5.75
N PHE A 260 -26.72 -5.45 -4.86
CA PHE A 260 -26.24 -6.85 -4.76
C PHE A 260 -27.24 -7.83 -4.12
N LYS A 261 -28.54 -7.55 -4.19
CA LYS A 261 -29.61 -8.40 -3.67
C LYS A 261 -30.15 -9.39 -4.71
N ASN A 262 -29.91 -9.12 -6.01
CA ASN A 262 -30.53 -9.83 -7.12
C ASN A 262 -29.49 -10.54 -7.99
N CYS A 263 -29.19 -11.79 -7.65
CA CYS A 263 -28.45 -12.70 -8.53
C CYS A 263 -29.36 -13.24 -9.65
N PRO A 264 -28.83 -13.46 -10.88
CA PRO A 264 -27.42 -13.44 -11.28
C PRO A 264 -26.88 -12.07 -11.76
N SER A 265 -27.75 -11.06 -11.92
CA SER A 265 -27.37 -9.78 -12.55
C SER A 265 -26.45 -8.93 -11.66
N TYR A 266 -26.70 -8.91 -10.36
CA TYR A 266 -25.89 -8.21 -9.37
C TYR A 266 -25.56 -9.19 -8.24
N CYS A 267 -24.39 -9.82 -8.33
CA CYS A 267 -23.94 -10.83 -7.37
C CYS A 267 -22.69 -10.38 -6.63
N PHE A 268 -22.70 -10.62 -5.33
CA PHE A 268 -21.53 -10.59 -4.48
C PHE A 268 -21.40 -11.94 -3.78
N SER A 269 -20.22 -12.55 -3.83
CA SER A 269 -19.92 -13.78 -3.09
C SER A 269 -18.52 -13.71 -2.49
N GLN A 270 -18.40 -14.15 -1.25
CA GLN A 270 -17.13 -14.25 -0.54
C GLN A 270 -17.02 -15.63 0.11
N SER A 271 -15.87 -16.29 -0.03
CA SER A 271 -15.55 -17.54 0.65
C SER A 271 -14.32 -17.40 1.52
N TYR A 272 -14.20 -18.27 2.53
CA TYR A 272 -13.13 -18.23 3.51
C TYR A 272 -12.40 -19.57 3.57
N LEU A 273 -11.09 -19.52 3.79
CA LEU A 273 -10.24 -20.66 4.14
C LEU A 273 -9.63 -20.37 5.52
N GLY A 274 -10.26 -20.91 6.56
CA GLY A 274 -9.96 -20.52 7.95
C GLY A 274 -10.33 -19.05 8.20
N VAL A 275 -9.38 -18.28 8.71
CA VAL A 275 -9.53 -16.82 8.96
C VAL A 275 -9.26 -15.96 7.73
N ARG A 276 -8.78 -16.54 6.63
CA ARG A 276 -8.43 -15.78 5.41
C ARG A 276 -9.58 -15.80 4.41
N THR A 277 -9.81 -14.68 3.73
CA THR A 277 -10.70 -14.64 2.57
C THR A 277 -10.05 -15.40 1.40
N GLN A 278 -10.69 -16.45 0.91
CA GLN A 278 -10.16 -17.27 -0.17
C GLN A 278 -10.59 -16.75 -1.54
N ILE A 279 -11.88 -16.44 -1.71
CA ILE A 279 -12.44 -15.96 -2.97
C ILE A 279 -13.32 -14.75 -2.68
N VAL A 280 -13.20 -13.72 -3.52
CA VAL A 280 -14.17 -12.63 -3.64
C VAL A 280 -14.59 -12.56 -5.09
N SER A 281 -15.89 -12.55 -5.36
CA SER A 281 -16.43 -12.33 -6.70
C SER A 281 -17.57 -11.33 -6.67
N ILE A 282 -17.50 -10.38 -7.59
CA ILE A 282 -18.50 -9.36 -7.84
C ILE A 282 -18.87 -9.45 -9.31
N SER A 283 -20.15 -9.60 -9.61
CA SER A 283 -20.66 -9.66 -10.98
C SER A 283 -21.78 -8.65 -11.13
N THR A 284 -21.67 -7.78 -12.11
CA THR A 284 -22.68 -6.79 -12.49
C THR A 284 -22.93 -6.88 -14.00
N PRO A 285 -23.93 -6.19 -14.58
CA PRO A 285 -24.08 -6.12 -16.04
C PRO A 285 -22.96 -5.37 -16.75
N TYR A 286 -22.14 -4.60 -16.02
CA TYR A 286 -21.12 -3.70 -16.59
C TYR A 286 -19.69 -4.21 -16.40
N TYR A 287 -19.44 -4.91 -15.30
CA TYR A 287 -18.12 -5.42 -14.95
C TYR A 287 -18.20 -6.67 -14.06
N LYS A 288 -17.10 -7.42 -14.06
CA LYS A 288 -16.86 -8.55 -13.16
C LYS A 288 -15.51 -8.37 -12.47
N LEU A 289 -15.52 -8.54 -11.14
CA LEU A 289 -14.33 -8.59 -10.32
C LEU A 289 -14.21 -9.98 -9.72
N TYR A 290 -13.00 -10.50 -9.71
CA TYR A 290 -12.69 -11.79 -9.11
C TYR A 290 -11.32 -11.71 -8.45
N ALA A 291 -11.21 -12.13 -7.20
CA ALA A 291 -9.94 -12.33 -6.53
C ALA A 291 -9.93 -13.71 -5.89
N GLN A 292 -8.85 -14.45 -6.11
CA GLN A 292 -8.65 -15.76 -5.51
C GLN A 292 -7.27 -15.88 -4.89
N TRP A 293 -7.25 -16.21 -3.61
CA TRP A 293 -6.02 -16.56 -2.90
C TRP A 293 -5.43 -17.85 -3.47
N LYS A 294 -4.13 -17.82 -3.78
CA LYS A 294 -3.34 -18.98 -4.22
C LYS A 294 -2.24 -19.26 -3.19
N ASP A 295 -2.42 -20.31 -2.39
CA ASP A 295 -1.46 -20.68 -1.33
C ASP A 295 -0.02 -20.84 -1.82
N PRO A 296 0.28 -21.50 -2.96
CA PRO A 296 1.66 -21.63 -3.43
C PRO A 296 2.32 -20.29 -3.77
N LYS A 297 1.54 -19.28 -4.14
CA LYS A 297 2.04 -17.94 -4.49
C LYS A 297 2.05 -16.98 -3.31
N GLN A 298 1.38 -17.33 -2.22
CA GLN A 298 1.05 -16.42 -1.11
C GLN A 298 0.49 -15.08 -1.60
N ALA A 299 -0.37 -15.12 -2.62
CA ALA A 299 -0.91 -13.94 -3.29
C ALA A 299 -2.32 -14.20 -3.80
N TYR A 300 -3.07 -13.12 -4.05
CA TYR A 300 -4.32 -13.16 -4.80
C TYR A 300 -4.04 -13.00 -6.29
N ASP A 301 -4.65 -13.87 -7.10
CA ASP A 301 -4.86 -13.60 -8.52
C ASP A 301 -6.15 -12.76 -8.62
N VAL A 302 -6.03 -11.49 -9.02
CA VAL A 302 -7.15 -10.56 -9.20
C VAL A 302 -7.39 -10.38 -10.71
N ASN A 303 -8.64 -10.46 -11.11
CA ASN A 303 -9.13 -10.25 -12.46
C ASN A 303 -10.27 -9.23 -12.42
N VAL A 304 -10.10 -8.16 -13.19
CA VAL A 304 -11.11 -7.14 -13.44
C VAL A 304 -11.46 -7.23 -14.91
N GLN A 305 -12.72 -7.47 -15.22
CA GLN A 305 -13.26 -7.50 -16.57
C GLN A 305 -14.31 -6.40 -16.68
N ILE A 306 -14.10 -5.45 -17.58
CA ILE A 306 -15.08 -4.41 -17.91
C ILE A 306 -15.71 -4.80 -19.24
N TYR A 307 -17.02 -5.00 -19.23
CA TYR A 307 -17.73 -5.46 -20.40
C TYR A 307 -17.81 -4.36 -21.45
N ASN A 308 -17.62 -4.75 -22.70
CA ASN A 308 -17.75 -3.87 -23.85
C ASN A 308 -18.76 -4.47 -24.82
N ASP A 309 -19.63 -3.62 -25.34
CA ASP A 309 -20.54 -3.97 -26.42
C ASP A 309 -20.45 -2.94 -27.55
N PRO A 310 -19.47 -3.09 -28.45
CA PRO A 310 -19.18 -2.10 -29.49
C PRO A 310 -20.34 -1.93 -30.48
N ASN A 311 -21.24 -2.91 -30.59
CA ASN A 311 -22.37 -2.90 -31.51
C ASN A 311 -23.70 -2.53 -30.83
N ASN A 312 -23.69 -2.23 -29.52
CA ASN A 312 -24.89 -1.96 -28.73
C ASN A 312 -25.99 -3.05 -28.92
N SER A 313 -25.54 -4.30 -28.98
CA SER A 313 -26.32 -5.51 -29.26
C SER A 313 -26.85 -6.20 -28.00
N LYS A 314 -26.22 -5.95 -26.84
CA LYS A 314 -26.53 -6.51 -25.54
C LYS A 314 -27.22 -5.43 -24.70
N PRO A 315 -28.41 -5.71 -24.14
CA PRO A 315 -29.03 -4.78 -23.22
C PRO A 315 -28.12 -4.59 -21.99
N PHE A 316 -28.02 -3.35 -21.49
CA PHE A 316 -27.25 -2.92 -20.31
C PHE A 316 -25.73 -2.85 -20.44
N VAL A 317 -25.09 -3.48 -21.43
CA VAL A 317 -23.64 -3.31 -21.64
C VAL A 317 -23.42 -2.05 -22.46
N MET A 318 -22.58 -1.14 -21.96
CA MET A 318 -22.27 0.11 -22.66
C MET A 318 -21.01 -0.06 -23.54
N PRO A 319 -20.95 0.58 -24.72
CA PRO A 319 -19.76 0.56 -25.56
C PRO A 319 -18.63 1.37 -24.93
N ILE A 320 -17.41 0.80 -24.90
CA ILE A 320 -16.17 1.51 -24.58
C ILE A 320 -15.72 2.25 -25.85
N THR A 321 -15.80 3.58 -25.81
CA THR A 321 -15.50 4.43 -26.98
C THR A 321 -14.05 4.90 -27.00
N LYS A 322 -13.50 5.18 -25.82
CA LYS A 322 -12.13 5.65 -25.62
C LYS A 322 -11.50 4.94 -24.43
N LEU A 323 -10.26 4.54 -24.61
CA LEU A 323 -9.42 4.00 -23.57
C LEU A 323 -8.07 4.69 -23.64
N TRP A 324 -7.69 5.39 -22.57
CA TRP A 324 -6.37 5.98 -22.40
C TRP A 324 -5.56 5.10 -21.47
N ILE A 325 -4.40 4.65 -21.94
CA ILE A 325 -3.41 3.97 -21.11
C ILE A 325 -2.17 4.83 -21.05
N GLN A 326 -1.76 5.17 -19.83
CA GLN A 326 -0.49 5.82 -19.57
C GLN A 326 0.41 4.87 -18.81
N HIS A 327 1.59 4.56 -19.33
CA HIS A 327 2.58 3.71 -18.68
C HIS A 327 3.80 4.54 -18.28
N GLY A 328 4.02 4.72 -16.97
CA GLY A 328 5.21 5.34 -16.42
C GLY A 328 6.33 4.34 -16.17
N PHE A 329 7.54 4.68 -16.62
CA PHE A 329 8.75 3.91 -16.36
C PHE A 329 9.58 4.63 -15.31
N VAL A 330 9.70 4.06 -14.11
CA VAL A 330 10.30 4.74 -12.95
C VAL A 330 11.45 3.89 -12.41
N ASN A 331 12.64 4.45 -12.39
CA ASN A 331 13.77 3.80 -11.72
C ASN A 331 13.81 4.24 -10.25
N ILE A 332 14.02 3.28 -9.35
CA ILE A 332 13.96 3.42 -7.90
C ILE A 332 15.28 2.92 -7.30
N ALA A 333 15.85 3.68 -6.37
CA ALA A 333 16.91 3.21 -5.49
C ALA A 333 16.53 3.45 -4.03
N VAL A 334 16.69 2.42 -3.20
CA VAL A 334 16.38 2.45 -1.76
C VAL A 334 17.67 2.43 -0.97
N ALA A 335 17.83 3.37 -0.03
CA ALA A 335 18.97 3.50 0.90
C ALA A 335 20.37 3.62 0.25
N ASP A 336 20.41 3.98 -1.02
CA ASP A 336 21.69 4.23 -1.69
C ASP A 336 22.16 5.67 -1.43
N LYS A 337 23.36 5.82 -0.86
CA LYS A 337 23.96 7.12 -0.57
C LYS A 337 24.43 7.74 -1.88
N GLY A 338 23.55 8.45 -2.57
CA GLY A 338 23.93 9.28 -3.71
C GLY A 338 24.38 8.50 -4.94
N ALA A 339 23.95 7.25 -5.10
CA ALA A 339 24.04 6.64 -6.41
C ALA A 339 23.11 7.38 -7.36
N GLU A 340 23.65 7.84 -8.49
CA GLU A 340 22.85 7.97 -9.69
C GLU A 340 21.95 6.74 -9.76
N VAL A 341 20.64 6.95 -9.80
CA VAL A 341 19.67 5.90 -10.11
C VAL A 341 20.10 5.35 -11.48
N SER A 342 20.93 4.32 -11.46
CA SER A 342 21.67 3.81 -12.61
C SER A 342 20.74 2.92 -13.40
N ILE A 343 20.78 3.12 -14.72
CA ILE A 343 19.88 2.47 -15.69
C ILE A 343 20.13 0.97 -15.72
#